data_AF-A0A5N5L701-F1
#
_entry.id   AF-A0A5N5L701-F1
#
_cell.length_a   1.000
_cell.length_b   1.000
_cell.length_c   1.000
_cell.angle_alpha   90.00
_cell.angle_beta   90.00
_cell.angle_gamma   90.00
#
_symmetry.space_group_name_H-M   'P 1'
#
loop_
_entity.id
_entity.type
_entity.pdbx_description
1 polymer ?
#
loop_
_entity_poly.entity_id
_entity_poly.type
_entity_poly.pdbx_seq_one_letter_code
_entity_poly.pdbx_strand_id
1 'polypeptide(L)'
;MITEMVQVADLRSGMQKNWPTLACPSGSGVAFWAHEWEKHGTCSESILDQHGYFQAALNLRRQVNLLQALKNAGINPDGESYSLISIRSAIQEAVGFTPWIECNADTSRNSQLYQIYLCVDTSGKALIDCPVFPRGKCLEIVLLKMKLIKFSVFIKLLIIQYLSVLCVSEDFDFFYFVQQWPGSYCDTKHSCCYPRTGKPAADFGIHGLWPQNKDGSYPQNCNRDSSLDEDQISDLTSSLQKDWPSLSCPSSTGFRFWSHEWEKHGTCAESEEIDQHGYFEAALKLKEKANLLQALKSAGIKPDDEFYDLGSIKEAIKEATGFTPGIECNTDASRNSQIYQVFMCADISGSEFVECPVLPKRRCESKVQFPEF
;
A
#
# COMPACT_ATOMS: atom_id res chain seq x y z
N MET A 1 -18.15 2.98 -11.18
CA MET A 1 -19.14 2.12 -11.87
C MET A 1 -19.25 0.79 -11.12
N ILE A 2 -20.37 0.52 -10.43
CA ILE A 2 -20.57 -0.59 -9.46
C ILE A 2 -20.82 -1.96 -10.17
N THR A 3 -20.49 -2.07 -11.45
CA THR A 3 -20.82 -3.21 -12.31
C THR A 3 -19.96 -4.45 -12.06
N GLU A 4 -18.82 -4.35 -11.38
CA GLU A 4 -17.84 -5.44 -11.32
C GLU A 4 -18.13 -6.55 -10.29
N MET A 5 -19.08 -6.41 -9.37
CA MET A 5 -19.40 -7.44 -8.34
C MET A 5 -20.78 -8.09 -8.51
N VAL A 6 -21.43 -7.92 -9.67
CA VAL A 6 -22.75 -8.52 -9.97
C VAL A 6 -22.64 -10.03 -10.16
N GLN A 7 -21.53 -10.51 -10.74
CA GLN A 7 -21.35 -11.92 -11.10
C GLN A 7 -21.18 -12.86 -9.90
N VAL A 8 -20.96 -12.34 -8.69
CA VAL A 8 -20.69 -13.13 -7.47
C VAL A 8 -21.79 -13.01 -6.41
N ALA A 9 -22.97 -12.52 -6.80
CA ALA A 9 -24.06 -12.21 -5.87
C ALA A 9 -24.50 -13.42 -5.02
N ASP A 10 -24.51 -14.62 -5.61
CA ASP A 10 -24.81 -15.89 -4.97
C ASP A 10 -23.79 -16.30 -3.90
N LEU A 11 -22.53 -15.88 -4.06
CA LEU A 11 -21.44 -16.20 -3.12
C LEU A 11 -21.39 -15.25 -1.91
N ARG A 12 -22.06 -14.08 -1.97
CA ARG A 12 -21.90 -13.00 -0.99
C ARG A 12 -22.11 -13.45 0.46
N SER A 13 -23.15 -14.21 0.76
CA SER A 13 -23.40 -14.71 2.12
C SER A 13 -22.26 -15.61 2.61
N GLY A 14 -21.74 -16.47 1.72
CA GLY A 14 -20.59 -17.32 1.98
C GLY A 14 -19.32 -16.51 2.24
N MET A 15 -19.08 -15.47 1.45
CA MET A 15 -17.94 -14.56 1.60
C MET A 15 -18.05 -13.71 2.87
N GLN A 16 -19.21 -13.14 3.20
CA GLN A 16 -19.42 -12.38 4.45
C GLN A 16 -19.10 -13.23 5.69
N LYS A 17 -19.45 -14.52 5.66
CA LYS A 17 -19.21 -15.42 6.78
C LYS A 17 -17.76 -15.88 6.86
N ASN A 18 -17.13 -16.20 5.73
CA ASN A 18 -15.89 -16.96 5.71
C ASN A 18 -14.68 -16.17 5.20
N TRP A 19 -14.92 -15.03 4.56
CA TRP A 19 -13.93 -14.09 4.05
C TRP A 19 -14.36 -12.63 4.35
N PRO A 20 -14.73 -12.31 5.60
CA PRO A 20 -15.17 -10.96 5.95
C PRO A 20 -14.02 -9.96 5.83
N THR A 21 -14.36 -8.71 5.53
CA THR A 21 -13.45 -7.60 5.84
C THR A 21 -13.37 -7.43 7.35
N LEU A 22 -12.15 -7.40 7.90
CA LEU A 22 -11.89 -7.11 9.32
C LEU A 22 -11.54 -5.64 9.55
N ALA A 23 -11.72 -4.78 8.53
CA ALA A 23 -11.46 -3.35 8.62
C ALA A 23 -12.46 -2.65 9.54
N CYS A 24 -12.04 -1.51 10.11
CA CYS A 24 -12.91 -0.59 10.84
C CYS A 24 -13.01 0.72 10.05
N PRO A 25 -14.23 1.24 9.77
CA PRO A 25 -15.53 0.67 10.13
C PRO A 25 -15.87 -0.63 9.37
N SER A 26 -16.73 -1.46 9.98
CA SER A 26 -17.18 -2.71 9.37
C SER A 26 -18.00 -2.43 8.11
N GLY A 27 -17.67 -3.08 6.99
CA GLY A 27 -18.33 -2.89 5.71
C GLY A 27 -19.03 -4.15 5.19
N SER A 28 -19.73 -4.01 4.05
CA SER A 28 -20.43 -5.12 3.38
C SER A 28 -19.51 -6.22 2.83
N GLY A 29 -18.21 -5.93 2.72
CA GLY A 29 -17.17 -6.79 2.14
C GLY A 29 -16.97 -6.60 0.63
N VAL A 30 -17.91 -5.97 -0.08
CA VAL A 30 -17.91 -5.88 -1.55
C VAL A 30 -16.64 -5.23 -2.09
N ALA A 31 -16.26 -4.04 -1.60
CA ALA A 31 -15.05 -3.35 -2.05
C ALA A 31 -13.77 -4.11 -1.68
N PHE A 32 -13.77 -4.85 -0.57
CA PHE A 32 -12.64 -5.69 -0.20
C PHE A 32 -12.49 -6.84 -1.21
N TRP A 33 -13.57 -7.55 -1.56
CA TRP A 33 -13.49 -8.61 -2.56
C TRP A 33 -13.16 -8.07 -3.96
N ALA A 34 -13.68 -6.91 -4.35
CA ALA A 34 -13.27 -6.26 -5.61
C ALA A 34 -11.75 -6.04 -5.66
N HIS A 35 -11.18 -5.50 -4.59
CA HIS A 35 -9.72 -5.36 -4.47
C HIS A 35 -8.97 -6.69 -4.55
N GLU A 36 -9.42 -7.72 -3.83
CA GLU A 36 -8.82 -9.06 -3.88
C GLU A 36 -8.87 -9.65 -5.29
N TRP A 37 -9.96 -9.42 -6.03
CA TRP A 37 -10.07 -9.81 -7.44
C TRP A 37 -9.07 -9.04 -8.30
N GLU A 38 -9.08 -7.72 -8.24
CA GLU A 38 -8.23 -6.87 -9.08
C GLU A 38 -6.73 -7.13 -8.84
N LYS A 39 -6.31 -7.24 -7.57
CA LYS A 39 -4.90 -7.44 -7.20
C LYS A 39 -4.41 -8.87 -7.39
N HIS A 40 -5.25 -9.87 -7.14
CA HIS A 40 -4.83 -11.27 -7.07
C HIS A 40 -5.59 -12.17 -8.05
N GLY A 41 -6.91 -12.03 -8.10
CA GLY A 41 -7.76 -12.87 -8.94
C GLY A 41 -7.57 -12.70 -10.45
N THR A 42 -7.36 -11.49 -10.94
CA THR A 42 -7.18 -11.20 -12.38
C THR A 42 -5.98 -11.94 -12.99
N CYS A 43 -4.94 -12.25 -12.20
CA CYS A 43 -3.81 -13.07 -12.65
C CYS A 43 -4.19 -14.53 -12.95
N SER A 44 -5.34 -15.00 -12.44
CA SER A 44 -5.87 -16.34 -12.64
C SER A 44 -7.05 -16.39 -13.62
N GLU A 45 -7.45 -15.26 -14.21
CA GLU A 45 -8.67 -15.13 -15.03
C GLU A 45 -8.73 -16.12 -16.21
N SER A 46 -7.58 -16.53 -16.74
CA SER A 46 -7.50 -17.55 -17.80
C SER A 46 -7.93 -18.96 -17.37
N ILE A 47 -8.03 -19.23 -16.07
CA ILE A 47 -8.41 -20.53 -15.50
C ILE A 47 -9.62 -20.39 -14.57
N LEU A 48 -9.63 -19.35 -13.74
CA LEU A 48 -10.67 -19.02 -12.77
C LEU A 48 -11.17 -17.62 -13.09
N ASP A 49 -12.37 -17.54 -13.67
CA ASP A 49 -13.08 -16.27 -13.77
C ASP A 49 -13.40 -15.71 -12.38
N GLN A 50 -13.96 -14.50 -12.32
CA GLN A 50 -14.24 -13.83 -11.05
C GLN A 50 -15.06 -14.71 -10.10
N HIS A 51 -16.12 -15.35 -10.61
CA HIS A 51 -16.93 -16.26 -9.81
C HIS A 51 -16.14 -17.48 -9.34
N GLY A 52 -15.43 -18.14 -10.25
CA GLY A 52 -14.59 -19.30 -9.98
C GLY A 52 -13.52 -19.06 -8.94
N TYR A 53 -12.89 -17.88 -8.94
CA TYR A 53 -11.89 -17.48 -7.95
C TYR A 53 -12.45 -17.46 -6.53
N PHE A 54 -13.56 -16.75 -6.31
CA PHE A 54 -14.19 -16.69 -4.98
C PHE A 54 -14.80 -18.04 -4.58
N GLN A 55 -15.41 -18.75 -5.53
CA GLN A 55 -16.01 -20.05 -5.27
C GLN A 55 -14.94 -21.08 -4.86
N ALA A 56 -13.77 -21.07 -5.51
CA ALA A 56 -12.62 -21.91 -5.17
C ALA A 56 -12.12 -21.62 -3.75
N ALA A 57 -11.92 -20.34 -3.40
CA ALA A 57 -11.54 -19.95 -2.04
C ALA A 57 -12.54 -20.44 -0.98
N LEU A 58 -13.85 -20.28 -1.24
CA LEU A 58 -14.91 -20.77 -0.34
C LEU A 58 -14.99 -22.31 -0.26
N ASN A 59 -14.63 -23.03 -1.33
CA ASN A 59 -14.51 -24.48 -1.33
C ASN A 59 -13.34 -24.93 -0.45
N LEU A 60 -12.15 -24.33 -0.64
CA LEU A 60 -10.95 -24.64 0.14
C LEU A 60 -11.13 -24.33 1.62
N ARG A 61 -11.78 -23.21 1.95
CA ARG A 61 -12.12 -22.84 3.33
C ARG A 61 -13.07 -23.84 4.00
N ARG A 62 -13.87 -24.59 3.24
CA ARG A 62 -14.70 -25.69 3.76
C ARG A 62 -13.91 -26.99 3.94
N GLN A 63 -12.89 -27.23 3.12
CA GLN A 63 -12.03 -28.40 3.25
C GLN A 63 -11.11 -28.30 4.47
N VAL A 64 -10.63 -27.10 4.80
CA VAL A 64 -9.66 -26.89 5.89
C VAL A 64 -10.27 -26.09 7.04
N ASN A 65 -10.24 -26.66 8.25
CA ASN A 65 -10.58 -25.96 9.49
C ASN A 65 -9.34 -25.76 10.37
N LEU A 66 -8.57 -24.71 10.07
CA LEU A 66 -7.31 -24.39 10.77
C LEU A 66 -7.49 -24.23 12.27
N LEU A 67 -8.58 -23.58 12.72
CA LEU A 67 -8.83 -23.40 14.14
C LEU A 67 -9.06 -24.74 14.85
N GLN A 68 -9.79 -25.66 14.22
CA GLN A 68 -9.99 -26.99 14.79
C GLN A 68 -8.69 -27.81 14.79
N ALA A 69 -7.88 -27.71 13.75
CA ALA A 69 -6.56 -28.34 13.69
C ALA A 69 -5.66 -27.89 14.85
N LEU A 70 -5.59 -26.58 15.09
CA LEU A 70 -4.85 -26.02 16.22
C LEU A 70 -5.41 -26.49 17.56
N LYS A 71 -6.74 -26.45 17.75
CA LYS A 71 -7.38 -26.90 19.00
C LYS A 71 -7.15 -28.38 19.29
N ASN A 72 -7.16 -29.24 18.28
CA ASN A 72 -6.87 -30.67 18.44
C ASN A 72 -5.44 -30.93 18.97
N ALA A 73 -4.51 -30.02 18.64
CA ALA A 73 -3.14 -30.04 19.15
C ALA A 73 -2.97 -29.27 20.48
N GLY A 74 -4.06 -28.83 21.12
CA GLY A 74 -4.02 -28.06 22.37
C GLY A 74 -3.65 -26.58 22.19
N ILE A 75 -3.61 -26.07 20.96
CA ILE A 75 -3.30 -24.67 20.65
C ILE A 75 -4.60 -23.88 20.56
N ASN A 76 -4.87 -23.04 21.56
CA ASN A 76 -6.11 -22.29 21.69
C ASN A 76 -5.87 -20.78 21.48
N PRO A 77 -6.86 -20.04 20.96
CA PRO A 77 -6.80 -18.60 20.97
C PRO A 77 -7.21 -18.09 22.35
N ASP A 78 -6.32 -18.19 23.32
CA ASP A 78 -6.53 -17.86 24.73
C ASP A 78 -5.66 -16.69 25.18
N GLY A 79 -4.79 -16.19 24.32
CA GLY A 79 -3.78 -15.20 24.66
C GLY A 79 -2.47 -15.81 25.15
N GLU A 80 -2.34 -17.13 25.16
CA GLU A 80 -1.09 -17.81 25.47
C GLU A 80 -0.12 -17.83 24.28
N SER A 81 1.12 -18.21 24.59
CA SER A 81 2.22 -18.28 23.65
C SER A 81 2.54 -19.74 23.30
N TYR A 82 2.67 -20.01 22.00
CA TYR A 82 2.93 -21.34 21.46
C TYR A 82 4.18 -21.34 20.61
N SER A 83 4.89 -22.46 20.54
CA SER A 83 6.06 -22.52 19.65
C SER A 83 5.62 -22.49 18.18
N LEU A 84 6.40 -21.81 17.35
CA LEU A 84 6.18 -21.78 15.90
C LEU A 84 6.19 -23.18 15.28
N ILE A 85 7.04 -24.06 15.82
CA ILE A 85 7.13 -25.47 15.40
C ILE A 85 5.83 -26.20 15.71
N SER A 86 5.29 -26.07 16.94
CA SER A 86 4.03 -26.74 17.30
C SER A 86 2.85 -26.26 16.45
N ILE A 87 2.77 -24.96 16.12
CA ILE A 87 1.75 -24.42 15.21
C ILE A 87 1.86 -25.05 13.82
N ARG A 88 3.08 -25.06 13.24
CA ARG A 88 3.33 -25.65 11.92
C ARG A 88 3.01 -27.14 11.89
N SER A 89 3.49 -27.90 12.86
CA SER A 89 3.26 -29.35 12.95
C SER A 89 1.77 -29.67 13.11
N ALA A 90 1.04 -28.94 13.95
CA ALA A 90 -0.39 -29.16 14.14
C ALA A 90 -1.19 -28.97 12.84
N ILE A 91 -0.86 -27.93 12.07
CA ILE A 91 -1.51 -27.67 10.78
C ILE A 91 -1.06 -28.69 9.73
N GLN A 92 0.24 -29.01 9.67
CA GLN A 92 0.78 -29.99 8.72
C GLN A 92 0.17 -31.38 8.94
N GLU A 93 0.03 -31.83 10.18
CA GLU A 93 -0.60 -33.11 10.51
C GLU A 93 -2.08 -33.15 10.11
N ALA A 94 -2.80 -32.05 10.31
CA ALA A 94 -4.22 -31.97 9.96
C ALA A 94 -4.49 -31.82 8.46
N VAL A 95 -3.59 -31.15 7.73
CA VAL A 95 -3.80 -30.76 6.32
C VAL A 95 -3.01 -31.62 5.34
N GLY A 96 -1.93 -32.26 5.79
CA GLY A 96 -1.02 -33.08 4.98
C GLY A 96 0.08 -32.29 4.25
N PHE A 97 0.03 -30.95 4.29
CA PHE A 97 0.97 -30.06 3.60
C PHE A 97 1.61 -29.07 4.58
N THR A 98 2.86 -28.69 4.31
CA THR A 98 3.60 -27.79 5.19
C THR A 98 3.10 -26.35 5.03
N PRO A 99 2.52 -25.72 6.07
CA PRO A 99 2.08 -24.34 5.98
C PRO A 99 3.25 -23.36 6.12
N TRP A 100 3.09 -22.16 5.57
CA TRP A 100 3.87 -21.00 6.00
C TRP A 100 3.11 -20.16 7.00
N ILE A 101 3.83 -19.66 7.99
CA ILE A 101 3.26 -18.88 9.09
C ILE A 101 3.88 -17.50 9.05
N GLU A 102 3.02 -16.50 8.98
CA GLU A 102 3.40 -15.10 9.09
C GLU A 102 2.89 -14.53 10.41
N CYS A 103 3.74 -13.70 11.00
CA CYS A 103 3.47 -13.06 12.27
C CYS A 103 3.61 -11.55 12.14
N ASN A 104 2.77 -10.82 12.86
CA ASN A 104 2.93 -9.40 13.10
C ASN A 104 3.47 -9.17 14.53
N ALA A 105 3.67 -7.91 14.90
CA ALA A 105 4.07 -7.52 16.25
C ALA A 105 2.92 -6.79 16.95
N ASP A 106 2.58 -7.20 18.17
CA ASP A 106 1.63 -6.44 18.99
C ASP A 106 2.28 -5.17 19.59
N THR A 107 1.51 -4.39 20.35
CA THR A 107 1.99 -3.15 20.99
C THR A 107 3.14 -3.39 21.99
N SER A 108 3.30 -4.62 22.47
CA SER A 108 4.40 -5.04 23.35
C SER A 108 5.55 -5.69 22.57
N ARG A 109 5.50 -5.65 21.23
CA ARG A 109 6.45 -6.29 20.30
C ARG A 109 6.49 -7.82 20.39
N ASN A 110 5.46 -8.46 20.91
CA ASN A 110 5.34 -9.92 20.85
C ASN A 110 5.03 -10.35 19.42
N SER A 111 5.64 -11.45 18.98
CA SER A 111 5.29 -12.06 17.69
C SER A 111 3.92 -12.70 17.80
N GLN A 112 2.93 -12.20 17.06
CA GLN A 112 1.55 -12.66 17.08
C GLN A 112 1.21 -13.36 15.76
N LEU A 113 0.51 -14.50 15.84
CA LEU A 113 0.05 -15.22 14.64
C LEU A 113 -0.86 -14.30 13.82
N TYR A 114 -0.46 -14.04 12.57
CA TYR A 114 -1.16 -13.10 11.70
C TYR A 114 -1.82 -13.82 10.52
N GLN A 115 -1.04 -14.55 9.72
CA GLN A 115 -1.54 -15.23 8.53
C GLN A 115 -0.95 -16.65 8.41
N ILE A 116 -1.76 -17.57 7.90
CA ILE A 116 -1.36 -18.95 7.59
C ILE A 116 -1.53 -19.12 6.08
N TYR A 117 -0.45 -19.50 5.41
CA TYR A 117 -0.40 -19.72 3.98
C TYR A 117 -0.40 -21.23 3.70
N LEU A 118 -1.35 -21.64 2.86
CA LEU A 118 -1.40 -22.97 2.26
C LEU A 118 -1.36 -22.79 0.74
N CYS A 119 -0.59 -23.63 0.05
CA CYS A 119 -0.52 -23.56 -1.40
C CYS A 119 -1.60 -24.42 -2.04
N VAL A 120 -2.08 -23.94 -3.18
CA VAL A 120 -3.18 -24.52 -3.95
C VAL A 120 -2.68 -24.70 -5.38
N ASP A 121 -3.09 -25.77 -6.04
CA ASP A 121 -2.83 -25.95 -7.46
C ASP A 121 -3.42 -24.80 -8.32
N THR A 122 -2.97 -24.71 -9.57
CA THR A 122 -3.42 -23.65 -10.50
C THR A 122 -4.89 -23.73 -10.85
N SER A 123 -5.57 -24.84 -10.55
CA SER A 123 -7.01 -25.00 -10.77
C SER A 123 -7.85 -24.53 -9.58
N GLY A 124 -7.23 -24.18 -8.45
CA GLY A 124 -7.91 -23.75 -7.23
C GLY A 124 -8.62 -24.88 -6.47
N LYS A 125 -8.29 -26.16 -6.73
CA LYS A 125 -9.09 -27.30 -6.24
C LYS A 125 -8.41 -28.13 -5.17
N ALA A 126 -7.11 -28.36 -5.27
CA ALA A 126 -6.36 -29.17 -4.32
C ALA A 126 -5.23 -28.37 -3.68
N LEU A 127 -4.95 -28.71 -2.42
CA LEU A 127 -3.75 -28.25 -1.73
C LEU A 127 -2.52 -28.97 -2.28
N ILE A 128 -1.41 -28.26 -2.30
CA ILE A 128 -0.11 -28.76 -2.74
C ILE A 128 0.99 -28.28 -1.80
N ASP A 129 2.15 -28.91 -1.86
CA ASP A 129 3.34 -28.36 -1.22
C ASP A 129 3.73 -27.04 -1.87
N CYS A 130 4.09 -26.07 -1.04
CA CYS A 130 4.48 -24.75 -1.51
C CYS A 130 5.85 -24.79 -2.20
N PRO A 131 5.95 -24.42 -3.48
CA PRO A 131 7.24 -24.36 -4.17
C PRO A 131 8.09 -23.18 -3.70
N VAL A 132 7.44 -22.11 -3.24
CA VAL A 132 8.06 -20.88 -2.75
C VAL A 132 7.23 -20.36 -1.58
N PHE A 133 7.90 -19.87 -0.54
CA PHE A 133 7.24 -19.19 0.58
C PHE A 133 7.47 -17.68 0.54
N PRO A 134 6.50 -16.88 1.01
CA PRO A 134 6.67 -15.44 1.20
C PRO A 134 7.88 -15.11 2.10
N ARG A 135 8.44 -13.92 1.94
CA ARG A 135 9.46 -13.41 2.87
C ARG A 135 8.77 -12.91 4.13
N GLY A 136 9.21 -13.38 5.30
CA GLY A 136 8.69 -12.95 6.60
C GLY A 136 9.43 -13.68 7.72
N LYS A 137 9.33 -13.17 8.95
CA LYS A 137 9.91 -13.83 10.13
C LYS A 137 8.90 -13.83 11.28
N CYS A 138 8.60 -15.01 11.78
CA CYS A 138 8.04 -15.21 13.11
C CYS A 138 9.18 -15.43 14.10
N LEU A 139 8.99 -15.03 15.36
CA LEU A 139 9.85 -15.52 16.44
C LEU A 139 9.54 -17.00 16.73
N GLU A 140 10.42 -17.67 17.47
CA GLU A 140 10.21 -19.07 17.88
C GLU A 140 8.95 -19.26 18.73
N ILE A 141 8.55 -18.20 19.45
CA ILE A 141 7.37 -18.14 20.31
C ILE A 141 6.36 -17.18 19.67
N VAL A 142 5.14 -17.67 19.47
CA VAL A 142 4.06 -16.99 18.76
C VAL A 142 2.83 -16.90 19.65
N LEU A 143 2.32 -15.68 19.82
CA LEU A 143 1.16 -15.35 20.62
C LEU A 143 -0.13 -15.57 19.84
N LEU A 144 -1.11 -16.27 20.42
CA LEU A 144 -2.41 -16.53 19.80
C LEU A 144 -3.55 -15.96 20.66
N LYS A 145 -4.06 -14.78 20.28
CA LYS A 145 -5.12 -14.08 21.03
C LYS A 145 -6.52 -14.41 20.50
N MET A 146 -7.50 -14.47 21.40
CA MET A 146 -8.92 -14.26 21.07
C MET A 146 -9.36 -12.90 21.61
N LYS A 147 -10.05 -12.13 20.77
CA LYS A 147 -10.66 -10.87 21.20
C LYS A 147 -11.93 -11.22 22.01
N LEU A 148 -11.81 -11.22 23.34
CA LEU A 148 -12.99 -11.23 24.21
C LEU A 148 -13.71 -9.89 24.03
N ILE A 149 -14.86 -9.88 23.35
CA ILE A 149 -15.78 -8.73 23.37
C ILE A 149 -16.37 -8.69 24.78
N LYS A 150 -15.71 -7.98 25.71
CA LYS A 150 -16.29 -7.67 27.01
C LYS A 150 -17.43 -6.67 26.79
N PHE A 151 -18.66 -7.17 26.64
CA PHE A 151 -19.85 -6.34 26.80
C PHE A 151 -19.94 -5.88 28.26
N SER A 152 -19.34 -4.73 28.57
CA SER A 152 -19.54 -4.07 29.85
C SER A 152 -20.94 -3.45 29.86
N VAL A 153 -21.93 -4.23 30.29
CA VAL A 153 -23.28 -3.70 30.56
C VAL A 153 -23.22 -2.87 31.84
N PHE A 154 -23.02 -1.56 31.70
CA PHE A 154 -23.39 -0.60 32.74
C PHE A 154 -24.17 0.55 32.11
N ILE A 155 -25.49 0.45 32.20
CA ILE A 155 -26.42 1.55 31.99
C ILE A 155 -26.43 2.38 33.27
N LYS A 156 -26.15 3.69 33.18
CA LYS A 156 -27.06 4.79 33.59
C LYS A 156 -26.39 6.16 33.51
N LEU A 157 -27.01 7.02 32.70
CA LEU A 157 -27.26 8.46 32.90
C LEU A 157 -26.16 9.32 33.54
N LEU A 158 -25.48 10.12 32.72
CA LEU A 158 -25.02 11.44 33.13
C LEU A 158 -25.09 12.43 31.95
N ILE A 159 -26.12 13.25 32.07
CA ILE A 159 -26.46 14.55 31.50
C ILE A 159 -25.37 15.22 30.66
N ILE A 160 -25.81 15.56 29.45
CA ILE A 160 -25.18 16.38 28.41
C ILE A 160 -24.80 17.75 28.98
N GLN A 161 -23.49 18.02 29.01
CA GLN A 161 -22.96 19.37 28.94
C GLN A 161 -21.81 19.33 27.92
N TYR A 162 -22.19 19.20 26.64
CA TYR A 162 -21.27 19.28 25.51
C TYR A 162 -20.90 20.75 25.28
N LEU A 163 -19.80 21.18 25.89
CA LEU A 163 -18.87 22.05 25.18
C LEU A 163 -18.12 21.12 24.23
N SER A 164 -18.60 21.03 22.99
CA SER A 164 -17.89 20.38 21.90
C SER A 164 -16.65 21.22 21.59
N VAL A 165 -15.57 20.98 22.34
CA VAL A 165 -14.25 21.05 21.75
C VAL A 165 -14.27 19.95 20.70
N LEU A 166 -14.54 20.33 19.46
CA LEU A 166 -14.23 19.50 18.30
C LEU A 166 -12.71 19.34 18.33
N CYS A 167 -12.25 18.31 19.03
CA CYS A 167 -10.97 17.72 18.71
C CYS A 167 -11.22 17.07 17.36
N VAL A 168 -10.99 17.84 16.29
CA VAL A 168 -10.75 17.26 14.96
C VAL A 168 -9.53 16.37 15.20
N SER A 169 -9.77 15.09 15.34
CA SER A 169 -8.69 14.12 15.22
C SER A 169 -8.33 14.16 13.75
N GLU A 170 -7.28 14.89 13.40
CA GLU A 170 -6.72 14.77 12.06
C GLU A 170 -6.25 13.33 11.87
N ASP A 171 -6.70 12.69 10.80
CA ASP A 171 -6.43 11.27 10.54
C ASP A 171 -4.96 11.00 10.15
N PHE A 172 -4.15 12.06 9.95
CA PHE A 172 -2.71 12.00 9.69
C PHE A 172 -1.95 13.24 10.19
N ASP A 173 -0.61 13.17 10.23
CA ASP A 173 0.25 14.23 10.78
C ASP A 173 0.96 15.11 9.74
N PHE A 174 1.25 14.57 8.55
CA PHE A 174 1.96 15.24 7.45
C PHE A 174 1.80 14.45 6.15
N PHE A 175 2.15 15.02 4.99
CA PHE A 175 2.24 14.25 3.75
C PHE A 175 3.69 13.89 3.43
N TYR A 176 3.91 12.68 2.91
CA TYR A 176 5.01 12.48 1.97
C TYR A 176 4.60 12.93 0.58
N PHE A 177 5.33 13.90 0.02
CA PHE A 177 5.31 14.20 -1.40
C PHE A 177 6.41 13.42 -2.10
N VAL A 178 6.02 12.49 -2.96
CA VAL A 178 6.91 11.50 -3.58
C VAL A 178 7.02 11.77 -5.07
N GLN A 179 8.24 11.98 -5.54
CA GLN A 179 8.58 12.13 -6.95
C GLN A 179 9.45 10.96 -7.39
N GLN A 180 9.31 10.50 -8.63
CA GLN A 180 10.06 9.40 -9.22
C GLN A 180 10.85 9.83 -10.46
N TRP A 181 12.04 9.24 -10.64
CA TRP A 181 12.82 9.42 -11.86
C TRP A 181 12.38 8.39 -12.92
N PRO A 182 11.90 8.82 -14.11
CA PRO A 182 11.40 7.92 -15.13
C PRO A 182 12.48 7.01 -15.74
N GLY A 183 13.74 7.46 -15.82
CA GLY A 183 14.88 6.62 -16.27
C GLY A 183 15.00 5.36 -15.43
N SER A 184 15.08 5.54 -14.11
CA SER A 184 15.18 4.45 -13.14
C SER A 184 13.94 3.58 -13.03
N TYR A 185 12.77 4.04 -13.51
CA TYR A 185 11.59 3.18 -13.62
C TYR A 185 11.72 2.24 -14.83
N CYS A 186 12.22 2.77 -15.96
CA CYS A 186 12.16 2.13 -17.26
C CYS A 186 13.38 1.28 -17.64
N ASP A 187 14.48 1.36 -16.90
CA ASP A 187 15.73 0.61 -17.14
C ASP A 187 15.88 -0.65 -16.26
N THR A 188 14.82 -1.01 -15.52
CA THR A 188 14.79 -2.24 -14.71
C THR A 188 14.40 -3.45 -15.55
N LYS A 189 14.32 -4.64 -14.91
CA LYS A 189 13.79 -5.86 -15.56
C LYS A 189 12.27 -5.84 -15.74
N HIS A 190 11.58 -4.87 -15.15
CA HIS A 190 10.15 -4.71 -15.29
C HIS A 190 9.81 -3.96 -16.58
N SER A 191 8.69 -4.29 -17.19
CA SER A 191 8.23 -3.57 -18.38
C SER A 191 7.84 -2.13 -18.03
N CYS A 192 8.28 -1.19 -18.86
CA CYS A 192 7.84 0.21 -18.85
C CYS A 192 7.15 0.53 -20.18
N CYS A 193 6.06 1.30 -20.11
CA CYS A 193 5.31 1.78 -21.26
C CYS A 193 5.11 3.28 -21.13
N TYR A 194 5.43 4.04 -22.19
CA TYR A 194 5.13 5.46 -22.19
C TYR A 194 3.61 5.70 -22.23
N PRO A 195 3.12 6.80 -21.62
CA PRO A 195 1.73 7.23 -21.75
C PRO A 195 1.30 7.37 -23.20
N ARG A 196 -0.01 7.40 -23.45
CA ARG A 196 -0.57 7.67 -24.79
C ARG A 196 -0.20 9.05 -25.34
N THR A 197 0.18 9.98 -24.47
CA THR A 197 0.67 11.31 -24.82
C THR A 197 2.12 11.31 -25.32
N GLY A 198 2.80 10.15 -25.29
CA GLY A 198 4.18 9.99 -25.77
C GLY A 198 5.19 9.86 -24.62
N LYS A 199 6.48 9.89 -24.98
CA LYS A 199 7.59 9.84 -24.01
C LYS A 199 7.50 11.08 -23.09
N PRO A 200 7.44 10.92 -21.76
CA PRO A 200 7.49 12.05 -20.83
C PRO A 200 8.80 12.84 -20.95
N ALA A 201 8.82 14.06 -20.43
CA ALA A 201 10.06 14.82 -20.31
C ALA A 201 11.07 14.07 -19.40
N ALA A 202 12.37 14.29 -19.64
CA ALA A 202 13.44 13.83 -18.75
C ALA A 202 13.51 14.72 -17.50
N ASP A 203 12.44 14.66 -16.70
CA ASP A 203 12.28 15.31 -15.40
C ASP A 203 11.65 14.30 -14.42
N PHE A 204 11.77 14.57 -13.12
CA PHE A 204 11.04 13.83 -12.10
C PHE A 204 9.53 13.95 -12.35
N GLY A 205 8.81 12.85 -12.29
CA GLY A 205 7.35 12.83 -12.27
C GLY A 205 6.82 12.66 -10.86
N ILE A 206 5.63 13.14 -10.56
CA ILE A 206 4.94 12.85 -9.31
C ILE A 206 4.61 11.34 -9.28
N HIS A 207 4.84 10.71 -8.13
CA HIS A 207 4.26 9.41 -7.80
C HIS A 207 3.01 9.61 -6.96
N GLY A 208 3.10 10.37 -5.86
CA GLY A 208 1.92 10.72 -5.08
C GLY A 208 2.16 11.61 -3.87
N LEU A 209 1.05 11.98 -3.23
CA LEU A 209 0.98 12.82 -2.05
C LEU A 209 0.29 12.03 -0.94
N TRP A 210 1.07 11.47 -0.01
CA TRP A 210 0.61 10.40 0.87
C TRP A 210 0.49 10.87 2.33
N PRO A 211 -0.73 10.90 2.89
CA PRO A 211 -0.95 11.09 4.32
C PRO A 211 -0.10 10.13 5.18
N GLN A 212 0.54 10.63 6.23
CA GLN A 212 1.51 9.89 7.04
C GLN A 212 1.46 10.33 8.51
N ASN A 213 1.66 9.38 9.43
CA ASN A 213 1.79 9.62 10.87
C ASN A 213 3.25 9.68 11.31
N LYS A 214 3.52 10.42 12.38
CA LYS A 214 4.87 10.59 12.97
C LYS A 214 5.47 9.29 13.49
N ASP A 215 4.65 8.29 13.81
CA ASP A 215 5.12 6.96 14.23
C ASP A 215 5.55 6.05 13.06
N GLY A 216 5.40 6.52 11.82
CA GLY A 216 5.70 5.80 10.58
C GLY A 216 4.55 4.94 10.04
N SER A 217 3.41 4.89 10.73
CA SER A 217 2.16 4.35 10.17
C SER A 217 1.50 5.37 9.25
N TYR A 218 0.63 4.92 8.34
CA TYR A 218 -0.11 5.80 7.44
C TYR A 218 -1.54 5.30 7.25
N PRO A 219 -2.53 6.20 7.12
CA PRO A 219 -3.86 5.82 6.71
C PRO A 219 -3.90 5.52 5.21
N GLN A 220 -4.79 4.63 4.79
CA GLN A 220 -5.03 4.32 3.38
C GLN A 220 -6.47 3.87 3.16
N ASN A 221 -7.00 4.14 1.97
CA ASN A 221 -8.35 3.73 1.55
C ASN A 221 -9.45 4.21 2.50
N CYS A 222 -9.38 5.49 2.92
CA CYS A 222 -10.19 6.03 4.01
C CYS A 222 -11.66 6.27 3.64
N ASN A 223 -11.92 6.65 2.38
CA ASN A 223 -13.28 6.80 1.87
C ASN A 223 -13.46 5.99 0.57
N ARG A 224 -14.04 4.79 0.69
CA ARG A 224 -14.25 3.89 -0.45
C ARG A 224 -15.40 4.30 -1.37
N ASP A 225 -16.24 5.23 -0.92
CA ASP A 225 -17.35 5.77 -1.73
C ASP A 225 -16.90 7.02 -2.51
N SER A 226 -15.74 7.59 -2.20
CA SER A 226 -15.13 8.71 -2.93
C SER A 226 -14.21 8.19 -4.04
N SER A 227 -14.80 7.66 -5.11
CA SER A 227 -14.08 7.36 -6.35
C SER A 227 -13.68 8.64 -7.07
N LEU A 228 -12.56 8.62 -7.80
CA LEU A 228 -12.13 9.75 -8.62
C LEU A 228 -13.21 10.08 -9.67
N ASP A 229 -13.70 11.31 -9.63
CA ASP A 229 -14.57 11.92 -10.63
C ASP A 229 -13.69 12.73 -11.59
N GLU A 230 -13.48 12.19 -12.81
CA GLU A 230 -12.59 12.79 -13.80
C GLU A 230 -13.02 14.22 -14.18
N ASP A 231 -14.31 14.54 -14.08
CA ASP A 231 -14.83 15.88 -14.40
C ASP A 231 -14.33 16.93 -13.40
N GLN A 232 -14.13 16.55 -12.12
CA GLN A 232 -13.63 17.45 -11.07
C GLN A 232 -12.17 17.85 -11.27
N ILE A 233 -11.41 17.13 -12.10
CA ILE A 233 -9.99 17.41 -12.36
C ILE A 233 -9.71 17.67 -13.84
N SER A 234 -10.76 17.93 -14.62
CA SER A 234 -10.68 18.05 -16.08
C SER A 234 -9.75 19.17 -16.54
N ASP A 235 -9.70 20.30 -15.81
CA ASP A 235 -8.79 21.42 -16.04
C ASP A 235 -7.33 21.09 -15.70
N LEU A 236 -7.09 20.22 -14.71
CA LEU A 236 -5.76 19.76 -14.30
C LEU A 236 -5.18 18.65 -15.18
N THR A 237 -6.00 18.00 -16.00
CA THR A 237 -5.63 16.78 -16.73
C THR A 237 -4.38 16.95 -17.59
N SER A 238 -4.21 18.08 -18.28
CA SER A 238 -3.03 18.32 -19.11
C SER A 238 -1.73 18.41 -18.29
N SER A 239 -1.78 19.07 -17.13
CA SER A 239 -0.68 19.14 -16.18
C SER A 239 -0.39 17.76 -15.57
N LEU A 240 -1.42 17.01 -15.20
CA LEU A 240 -1.27 15.65 -14.68
C LEU A 240 -0.63 14.69 -15.70
N GLN A 241 -1.01 14.77 -16.98
CA GLN A 241 -0.38 13.96 -18.04
C GLN A 241 1.11 14.26 -18.22
N LYS A 242 1.51 15.52 -17.97
CA LYS A 242 2.89 15.97 -18.10
C LYS A 242 3.72 15.64 -16.86
N ASP A 243 3.21 16.00 -15.69
CA ASP A 243 3.97 16.03 -14.44
C ASP A 243 3.65 14.85 -13.51
N TRP A 244 2.59 14.08 -13.77
CA TRP A 244 2.21 12.85 -13.04
C TRP A 244 1.92 11.66 -13.98
N PRO A 245 2.80 11.32 -14.94
CA PRO A 245 2.54 10.28 -15.93
C PRO A 245 2.56 8.86 -15.34
N SER A 246 1.74 7.97 -15.91
CA SER A 246 1.83 6.53 -15.66
C SER A 246 2.82 5.87 -16.62
N LEU A 247 3.82 5.17 -16.08
CA LEU A 247 4.81 4.40 -16.85
C LEU A 247 4.50 2.89 -16.90
N SER A 248 3.36 2.49 -16.34
CA SER A 248 2.94 1.08 -16.28
C SER A 248 2.45 0.58 -17.63
N CYS A 249 2.64 -0.72 -17.88
CA CYS A 249 2.12 -1.39 -19.08
C CYS A 249 0.73 -2.01 -18.84
N PRO A 250 -0.16 -1.99 -19.86
CA PRO A 250 0.01 -1.34 -21.16
C PRO A 250 -0.11 0.20 -21.08
N SER A 251 0.36 0.89 -22.14
CA SER A 251 0.26 2.36 -22.28
C SER A 251 -1.15 2.88 -21.99
N SER A 252 -1.25 3.92 -21.14
CA SER A 252 -2.52 4.46 -20.66
C SER A 252 -2.56 5.99 -20.70
N THR A 253 -3.72 6.56 -20.37
CA THR A 253 -3.95 8.02 -20.27
C THR A 253 -3.58 8.62 -18.92
N GLY A 254 -3.22 7.79 -17.93
CA GLY A 254 -2.91 8.22 -16.56
C GLY A 254 -4.05 8.06 -15.55
N PHE A 255 -5.32 8.14 -15.98
CA PHE A 255 -6.48 8.12 -15.06
C PHE A 255 -6.54 6.92 -14.12
N ARG A 256 -6.17 5.71 -14.58
CA ARG A 256 -6.10 4.54 -13.70
C ARG A 256 -5.09 4.73 -12.56
N PHE A 257 -3.98 5.40 -12.83
CA PHE A 257 -2.96 5.68 -11.81
C PHE A 257 -3.45 6.78 -10.86
N TRP A 258 -4.05 7.85 -11.38
CA TRP A 258 -4.59 8.92 -10.53
C TRP A 258 -5.76 8.45 -9.66
N SER A 259 -6.66 7.62 -10.19
CA SER A 259 -7.73 6.97 -9.40
C SER A 259 -7.12 6.12 -8.29
N HIS A 260 -6.06 5.34 -8.56
CA HIS A 260 -5.37 4.58 -7.53
C HIS A 260 -4.80 5.48 -6.41
N GLU A 261 -4.11 6.56 -6.79
CA GLU A 261 -3.49 7.48 -5.82
C GLU A 261 -4.55 8.25 -5.02
N TRP A 262 -5.65 8.67 -5.65
CA TRP A 262 -6.78 9.29 -4.96
C TRP A 262 -7.43 8.29 -3.98
N GLU A 263 -7.90 7.14 -4.47
CA GLU A 263 -8.66 6.20 -3.65
C GLU A 263 -7.84 5.62 -2.50
N LYS A 264 -6.53 5.42 -2.69
CA LYS A 264 -5.64 4.90 -1.65
C LYS A 264 -5.13 5.97 -0.70
N HIS A 265 -4.80 7.16 -1.19
CA HIS A 265 -4.13 8.20 -0.41
C HIS A 265 -4.95 9.49 -0.29
N GLY A 266 -5.45 10.03 -1.41
CA GLY A 266 -6.25 11.25 -1.43
C GLY A 266 -7.51 11.20 -0.56
N THR A 267 -8.20 10.06 -0.52
CA THR A 267 -9.39 9.88 0.34
C THR A 267 -9.10 9.98 1.84
N CYS A 268 -7.84 9.87 2.25
CA CYS A 268 -7.39 10.06 3.63
C CYS A 268 -6.99 11.50 3.96
N ALA A 269 -6.90 12.35 2.93
CA ALA A 269 -6.73 13.79 3.04
C ALA A 269 -8.03 14.57 2.80
N GLU A 270 -9.09 13.87 2.37
CA GLU A 270 -10.39 14.46 2.06
C GLU A 270 -10.96 15.18 3.29
N SER A 271 -11.23 16.46 3.14
CA SER A 271 -11.73 17.34 4.19
C SER A 271 -12.61 18.45 3.59
N GLU A 272 -13.13 19.35 4.42
CA GLU A 272 -13.83 20.54 3.90
C GLU A 272 -12.91 21.45 3.05
N GLU A 273 -11.58 21.34 3.23
CA GLU A 273 -10.59 22.18 2.56
C GLU A 273 -9.86 21.49 1.40
N ILE A 274 -9.86 20.15 1.38
CA ILE A 274 -9.18 19.34 0.35
C ILE A 274 -10.19 18.38 -0.26
N ASP A 275 -10.65 18.73 -1.47
CA ASP A 275 -11.41 17.84 -2.35
C ASP A 275 -10.49 17.16 -3.37
N GLN A 276 -11.08 16.47 -4.36
CA GLN A 276 -10.31 15.79 -5.40
C GLN A 276 -9.43 16.75 -6.17
N HIS A 277 -9.99 17.89 -6.60
CA HIS A 277 -9.26 18.93 -7.32
C HIS A 277 -8.11 19.47 -6.48
N GLY A 278 -8.38 19.87 -5.24
CA GLY A 278 -7.39 20.41 -4.31
C GLY A 278 -6.23 19.46 -4.04
N TYR A 279 -6.48 18.15 -3.91
CA TYR A 279 -5.43 17.14 -3.73
C TYR A 279 -4.47 17.08 -4.92
N PHE A 280 -4.99 17.01 -6.16
CA PHE A 280 -4.15 16.97 -7.35
C PHE A 280 -3.46 18.32 -7.62
N GLU A 281 -4.15 19.43 -7.38
CA GLU A 281 -3.58 20.77 -7.52
C GLU A 281 -2.44 21.00 -6.52
N ALA A 282 -2.59 20.57 -5.27
CA ALA A 282 -1.55 20.66 -4.24
C ALA A 282 -0.28 19.90 -4.66
N ALA A 283 -0.42 18.66 -5.15
CA ALA A 283 0.71 17.87 -5.62
C ALA A 283 1.44 18.54 -6.82
N LEU A 284 0.69 19.13 -7.75
CA LEU A 284 1.26 19.88 -8.88
C LEU A 284 2.00 21.14 -8.41
N LYS A 285 1.45 21.89 -7.45
CA LYS A 285 2.11 23.08 -6.85
C LYS A 285 3.38 22.67 -6.10
N LEU A 286 3.35 21.58 -5.34
CA LEU A 286 4.54 21.05 -4.65
C LEU A 286 5.61 20.59 -5.65
N LYS A 287 5.22 19.98 -6.79
CA LYS A 287 6.16 19.63 -7.87
C LYS A 287 6.89 20.85 -8.41
N GLU A 288 6.15 21.92 -8.71
CA GLU A 288 6.71 23.17 -9.21
C GLU A 288 7.66 23.80 -8.19
N LYS A 289 7.24 23.88 -6.92
CA LYS A 289 8.07 24.39 -5.81
C LYS A 289 9.37 23.59 -5.61
N ALA A 290 9.30 22.26 -5.72
CA ALA A 290 10.43 21.38 -5.51
C ALA A 290 11.52 21.51 -6.60
N ASN A 291 11.08 21.53 -7.86
CA ASN A 291 11.90 21.56 -9.07
C ASN A 291 13.22 20.75 -8.95
N LEU A 292 13.08 19.46 -8.61
CA LEU A 292 14.21 18.61 -8.21
C LEU A 292 15.31 18.53 -9.26
N LEU A 293 14.96 18.42 -10.55
CA LEU A 293 15.97 18.35 -11.59
C LEU A 293 16.79 19.65 -11.68
N GLN A 294 16.17 20.81 -11.52
CA GLN A 294 16.89 22.08 -11.52
C GLN A 294 17.77 22.23 -10.26
N ALA A 295 17.29 21.77 -9.10
CA ALA A 295 18.08 21.74 -7.87
C ALA A 295 19.37 20.91 -8.07
N LEU A 296 19.23 19.68 -8.59
CA LEU A 296 20.36 18.80 -8.85
C LEU A 296 21.30 19.37 -9.92
N LYS A 297 20.78 19.88 -11.04
CA LYS A 297 21.58 20.48 -12.11
C LYS A 297 22.39 21.69 -11.63
N SER A 298 21.81 22.52 -10.75
CA SER A 298 22.52 23.67 -10.16
C SER A 298 23.73 23.25 -9.33
N ALA A 299 23.70 22.04 -8.76
CA ALA A 299 24.81 21.42 -8.05
C ALA A 299 25.74 20.56 -8.96
N GLY A 300 25.54 20.59 -10.27
CA GLY A 300 26.32 19.78 -11.24
C GLY A 300 25.94 18.31 -11.30
N ILE A 301 24.81 17.91 -10.69
CA ILE A 301 24.28 16.54 -10.71
C ILE A 301 23.23 16.47 -11.82
N LYS A 302 23.48 15.67 -12.86
CA LYS A 302 22.60 15.57 -14.03
C LYS A 302 22.35 14.11 -14.40
N PRO A 303 21.24 13.80 -15.09
CA PRO A 303 20.99 12.45 -15.58
C PRO A 303 21.90 12.19 -16.80
N ASP A 304 23.05 11.57 -16.55
CA ASP A 304 24.11 11.31 -17.55
C ASP A 304 24.75 9.93 -17.37
N ASP A 305 24.03 8.99 -16.76
CA ASP A 305 24.48 7.64 -16.40
C ASP A 305 25.67 7.57 -15.43
N GLU A 306 26.15 8.70 -14.90
CA GLU A 306 27.23 8.78 -13.92
C GLU A 306 26.73 8.47 -12.50
N PHE A 307 27.70 8.18 -11.62
CA PHE A 307 27.46 7.87 -10.21
C PHE A 307 27.79 9.07 -9.32
N TYR A 308 26.83 9.44 -8.48
CA TYR A 308 26.94 10.55 -7.55
C TYR A 308 26.88 10.06 -6.11
N ASP A 309 27.62 10.73 -5.22
CA ASP A 309 27.53 10.46 -3.79
C ASP A 309 26.12 10.81 -3.28
N LEU A 310 25.48 9.88 -2.56
CA LEU A 310 24.13 10.02 -2.04
C LEU A 310 24.00 11.25 -1.12
N GLY A 311 25.06 11.57 -0.38
CA GLY A 311 25.14 12.78 0.44
C GLY A 311 25.02 14.05 -0.41
N SER A 312 25.74 14.12 -1.54
CA SER A 312 25.70 15.27 -2.45
C SER A 312 24.33 15.48 -3.06
N ILE A 313 23.61 14.41 -3.43
CA ILE A 313 22.22 14.48 -3.90
C ILE A 313 21.31 15.08 -2.81
N LYS A 314 21.42 14.59 -1.57
CA LYS A 314 20.60 15.08 -0.46
C LYS A 314 20.87 16.53 -0.12
N GLU A 315 22.15 16.94 -0.08
CA GLU A 315 22.53 18.32 0.20
C GLU A 315 22.10 19.27 -0.91
N ALA A 316 22.23 18.88 -2.19
CA ALA A 316 21.78 19.71 -3.32
C ALA A 316 20.27 19.99 -3.27
N ILE A 317 19.47 18.97 -2.97
CA ILE A 317 18.02 19.14 -2.82
C ILE A 317 17.72 19.99 -1.57
N LYS A 318 18.37 19.72 -0.44
CA LYS A 318 18.17 20.47 0.80
C LYS A 318 18.55 21.95 0.67
N GLU A 319 19.63 22.27 -0.03
CA GLU A 319 20.04 23.66 -0.27
C GLU A 319 19.00 24.40 -1.13
N ALA A 320 18.42 23.72 -2.11
CA ALA A 320 17.41 24.32 -2.99
C ALA A 320 16.02 24.45 -2.33
N THR A 321 15.60 23.47 -1.54
CA THR A 321 14.23 23.43 -0.98
C THR A 321 14.17 23.89 0.48
N GLY A 322 15.29 23.89 1.20
CA GLY A 322 15.38 24.14 2.64
C GLY A 322 15.15 22.89 3.51
N PHE A 323 14.78 21.75 2.93
CA PHE A 323 14.34 20.56 3.69
C PHE A 323 15.11 19.31 3.31
N THR A 324 15.41 18.46 4.30
CA THR A 324 16.19 17.24 4.08
C THR A 324 15.35 16.17 3.39
N PRO A 325 15.70 15.70 2.17
CA PRO A 325 14.90 14.69 1.49
C PRO A 325 15.21 13.26 1.96
N GLY A 326 14.22 12.39 1.82
CA GLY A 326 14.42 10.94 1.73
C GLY A 326 14.75 10.53 0.30
N ILE A 327 15.65 9.57 0.13
CA ILE A 327 15.99 9.02 -1.18
C ILE A 327 15.75 7.51 -1.14
N GLU A 328 15.00 7.02 -2.12
CA GLU A 328 14.82 5.61 -2.39
C GLU A 328 15.53 5.25 -3.69
N CYS A 329 16.22 4.12 -3.67
CA CYS A 329 16.96 3.61 -4.81
C CYS A 329 16.39 2.26 -5.22
N ASN A 330 16.44 2.00 -6.52
CA ASN A 330 16.19 0.68 -7.06
C ASN A 330 17.44 0.17 -7.79
N THR A 331 17.26 -0.84 -8.63
CA THR A 331 18.36 -1.51 -9.30
C THR A 331 18.03 -1.70 -10.78
N ASP A 332 18.92 -1.24 -11.65
CA ASP A 332 18.78 -1.37 -13.11
C ASP A 332 18.98 -2.84 -13.56
N ALA A 333 18.86 -3.09 -14.87
CA ALA A 333 19.12 -4.41 -15.45
C ALA A 333 20.57 -4.91 -15.24
N SER A 334 21.53 -4.00 -15.08
CA SER A 334 22.97 -4.26 -14.87
C SER A 334 23.36 -4.48 -13.40
N ARG A 335 22.42 -4.27 -12.48
CA ARG A 335 22.56 -4.31 -11.02
C ARG A 335 23.23 -3.09 -10.37
N ASN A 336 23.20 -1.94 -11.02
CA ASN A 336 23.63 -0.68 -10.44
C ASN A 336 22.55 -0.15 -9.48
N SER A 337 22.96 0.37 -8.32
CA SER A 337 22.07 1.13 -7.45
C SER A 337 21.85 2.52 -8.07
N GLN A 338 20.60 2.95 -8.23
CA GLN A 338 20.26 4.20 -8.91
C GLN A 338 19.17 4.97 -8.18
N ILE A 339 19.17 6.30 -8.32
CA ILE A 339 18.15 7.18 -7.72
C ILE A 339 16.78 6.86 -8.33
N TYR A 340 15.82 6.42 -7.52
CA TYR A 340 14.49 6.03 -8.02
C TYR A 340 13.41 7.01 -7.58
N GLN A 341 13.30 7.27 -6.27
CA GLN A 341 12.30 8.19 -5.74
C GLN A 341 12.92 9.15 -4.73
N VAL A 342 12.35 10.35 -4.68
CA VAL A 342 12.68 11.41 -3.73
C VAL A 342 11.44 11.72 -2.91
N PHE A 343 11.60 11.67 -1.59
CA PHE A 343 10.58 11.94 -0.60
C PHE A 343 10.86 13.29 0.03
N MET A 344 9.88 14.18 0.00
CA MET A 344 9.85 15.39 0.81
C MET A 344 8.57 15.40 1.64
N CYS A 345 8.50 16.23 2.67
CA CYS A 345 7.33 16.29 3.53
C CYS A 345 6.61 17.62 3.36
N ALA A 346 5.28 17.58 3.28
CA ALA A 346 4.42 18.76 3.28
C ALA A 346 3.54 18.77 4.54
N ASP A 347 3.12 19.97 4.94
CA ASP A 347 2.14 20.14 6.02
C ASP A 347 0.78 19.51 5.65
N ILE A 348 -0.11 19.40 6.62
CA ILE A 348 -1.45 18.81 6.46
C ILE A 348 -2.35 19.51 5.43
N SER A 349 -2.02 20.74 5.03
CA SER A 349 -2.75 21.45 3.98
C SER A 349 -2.22 21.09 2.58
N GLY A 350 -1.09 20.39 2.50
CA GLY A 350 -0.41 20.06 1.24
C GLY A 350 0.18 21.28 0.54
N SER A 351 0.29 22.43 1.23
CA SER A 351 0.66 23.70 0.58
C SER A 351 2.14 24.04 0.74
N GLU A 352 2.75 23.77 1.89
CA GLU A 352 4.16 24.10 2.17
C GLU A 352 4.98 22.88 2.58
N PHE A 353 6.27 22.90 2.22
CA PHE A 353 7.21 21.89 2.69
C PHE A 353 7.54 22.11 4.17
N VAL A 354 7.76 20.99 4.87
CA VAL A 354 8.15 20.92 6.28
C VAL A 354 9.25 19.89 6.46
N GLU A 355 9.99 19.97 7.57
CA GLU A 355 10.95 18.92 7.91
C GLU A 355 10.22 17.61 8.19
N CYS A 356 10.71 16.53 7.56
CA CYS A 356 10.10 15.22 7.70
C CYS A 356 10.23 14.69 9.14
N PRO A 357 9.12 14.45 9.86
CA PRO A 357 9.20 13.89 11.22
C PRO A 357 9.83 12.50 11.25
N VAL A 358 9.60 11.73 10.19
CA VAL A 358 10.21 10.43 9.92
C VAL A 358 10.55 10.38 8.43
N LEU A 359 11.67 9.74 8.07
CA LEU A 359 12.04 9.45 6.68
C LEU A 359 11.93 7.95 6.42
N PRO A 360 11.53 7.52 5.21
CA PRO A 360 11.40 6.11 4.90
C PRO A 360 12.77 5.43 4.95
N LYS A 361 12.86 4.28 5.64
CA LYS A 361 14.09 3.49 5.75
C LYS A 361 14.30 2.67 4.49
N ARG A 362 14.84 3.30 3.44
CA ARG A 362 15.15 2.66 2.15
C ARG A 362 16.65 2.50 1.98
N ARG A 363 17.07 1.43 1.28
CA ARG A 363 18.49 1.13 1.06
C ARG A 363 18.93 1.78 -0.23
N CYS A 364 19.85 2.73 -0.11
CA CYS A 364 20.66 3.25 -1.20
C CYS A 364 22.12 2.94 -0.88
N GLU A 365 22.91 2.66 -1.90
CA GLU A 365 24.37 2.62 -1.76
C GLU A 365 24.92 4.04 -1.53
N SER A 366 26.19 4.14 -1.11
CA SER A 366 26.82 5.45 -0.87
C SER A 366 26.98 6.27 -2.14
N LYS A 367 27.12 5.59 -3.28
CA LYS A 367 27.09 6.17 -4.61
C LYS A 367 25.96 5.54 -5.41
N VAL A 368 25.21 6.36 -6.11
CA VAL A 368 24.05 5.92 -6.89
C VAL A 368 24.12 6.53 -8.28
N GLN A 369 23.71 5.75 -9.26
CA GLN A 369 23.60 6.20 -10.64
C GLN A 369 22.45 7.19 -10.80
N PHE A 370 22.64 8.20 -11.65
CA PHE A 370 21.54 9.04 -12.14
C PHE A 370 21.36 8.77 -13.64
N PRO A 371 20.52 7.80 -14.02
CA PRO A 371 20.45 7.33 -15.39
C PRO A 371 19.82 8.37 -16.32
N GLU A 372 20.21 8.35 -17.59
CA GLU A 372 19.52 9.10 -18.65
C GLU A 372 18.05 8.61 -18.81
N PHE A 373 17.18 9.45 -19.39
CA PHE A 373 15.80 9.05 -19.72
C PHE A 373 15.46 9.22 -21.19
#